data_AF-K5XUT3-F1
#
_entry.id   AF-K5XUT3-F1
#
_cell.length_a   1.000
_cell.length_b   1.000
_cell.length_c   1.000
_cell.angle_alpha   90.00
_cell.angle_beta   90.00
_cell.angle_gamma   90.00
#
_symmetry.space_group_name_H-M   'P 1'
#
loop_
_entity.id
_entity.type
_entity.pdbx_description
1 polymer ?
#
loop_
_entity_poly.entity_id
_entity_poly.type
_entity_poly.pdbx_seq_one_letter_code
_entity_poly.pdbx_strand_id
1 'polypeptide(L)'
;MTRPTNYLIRMILFCIIVYGGAAALSPVLARFFMANPVINSVILLVEIFGVFWNIRQVQRLYPEAAWVEEFRRNRQKLVEAPAPTLLAPMARMLQGRADGERRLTLSGQSMRTILDGISTRLDESRELSRYITGVMIFLGLLGTFWGLLHTVSSVAEVINGMNLTTGGDVNAMFAQLKTGLAKPLAGMGTAFSASMFGLSGALILGFLDLTAGQAQNRFFNELEEWLASLTRLGTGILSGDGEGSVPGYVQALLEQTAENMDQLQRVLARGEESREQGNQALRALGERMGDLDETLRVQQQLMEKLARNQLSLTPILTKMAEERENATDPLRAHLRNIELLLNRFITETDQGRAQSLGELRADLRLLTRTLANRLDEPRTNRLDEPRG
;
A
#
# COMPACT_ATOMS: atom_id res chain seq x y z
N MET A 1 -7.11 -19.32 -27.00
CA MET A 1 -6.56 -18.24 -26.15
C MET A 1 -5.64 -17.35 -26.97
N THR A 2 -5.64 -16.03 -26.72
CA THR A 2 -4.69 -15.14 -27.38
C THR A 2 -3.28 -15.45 -26.89
N ARG A 3 -2.36 -15.67 -27.83
CA ARG A 3 -0.96 -15.92 -27.47
C ARG A 3 -0.35 -14.61 -26.94
N PRO A 4 0.37 -14.62 -25.81
CA PRO A 4 0.99 -13.41 -25.25
C PRO A 4 2.13 -12.83 -26.11
N THR A 5 2.37 -13.38 -27.32
CA THR A 5 3.41 -12.99 -28.27
C THR A 5 3.35 -11.50 -28.63
N ASN A 6 2.14 -10.93 -28.77
CA ASN A 6 2.00 -9.51 -29.12
C ASN A 6 2.57 -8.59 -28.03
N TYR A 7 2.38 -8.95 -26.75
CA TYR A 7 2.95 -8.20 -25.63
C TYR A 7 4.46 -8.34 -25.57
N LEU A 8 4.99 -9.54 -25.78
CA LEU A 8 6.43 -9.79 -25.84
C LEU A 8 7.11 -9.02 -26.98
N ILE A 9 6.51 -9.00 -28.18
CA ILE A 9 7.00 -8.21 -29.31
C ILE A 9 7.02 -6.71 -28.96
N ARG A 10 5.96 -6.19 -28.32
CA ARG A 10 5.90 -4.79 -27.89
C ARG A 10 6.98 -4.44 -26.86
N MET A 11 7.22 -5.32 -25.88
CA MET A 11 8.30 -5.16 -24.89
C MET A 11 9.68 -5.14 -25.54
N ILE A 12 9.95 -6.10 -26.44
CA ILE A 12 11.23 -6.17 -27.15
C ILE A 12 11.43 -4.95 -28.04
N LEU A 13 10.41 -4.54 -28.80
CA LEU A 13 10.46 -3.35 -29.65
C LEU A 13 10.74 -2.09 -28.83
N PHE A 14 10.08 -1.93 -27.68
CA PHE A 14 10.33 -0.83 -26.76
C PHE A 14 11.77 -0.82 -26.25
N CYS A 15 12.28 -1.98 -25.79
CA CYS A 15 13.67 -2.11 -25.36
C CYS A 15 14.66 -1.75 -26.48
N ILE A 16 14.41 -2.22 -27.72
CA ILE A 16 15.26 -1.89 -28.87
C ILE A 16 15.29 -0.38 -29.13
N ILE A 17 14.13 0.29 -29.09
CA ILE A 17 14.04 1.74 -29.32
C ILE A 17 14.79 2.50 -28.22
N VAL A 18 14.54 2.17 -26.96
CA VAL A 18 15.12 2.89 -25.81
C VAL A 18 16.63 2.64 -25.70
N TYR A 19 17.07 1.38 -25.73
CA TYR A 19 18.50 1.06 -25.66
C TYR A 19 19.25 1.43 -26.92
N GLY A 20 18.60 1.38 -28.10
CA GLY A 20 19.15 1.91 -29.35
C GLY A 20 19.40 3.42 -29.27
N GLY A 21 18.45 4.17 -28.71
CA GLY A 21 18.62 5.59 -28.41
C GLY A 21 19.74 5.85 -27.39
N ALA A 22 19.81 5.07 -26.31
CA ALA A 22 20.88 5.16 -25.32
C ALA A 22 22.26 4.86 -25.92
N ALA A 23 22.36 3.89 -26.83
CA ALA A 23 23.60 3.57 -27.55
C ALA A 23 24.03 4.71 -28.48
N ALA A 24 23.10 5.37 -29.17
CA ALA A 24 23.38 6.54 -30.00
C ALA A 24 23.92 7.73 -29.17
N LEU A 25 23.41 7.91 -27.94
CA LEU A 25 23.89 8.92 -27.00
C LEU A 25 25.01 8.43 -26.08
N SER A 26 25.56 7.24 -26.31
CA SER A 26 26.59 6.63 -25.45
C SER A 26 27.78 7.53 -25.10
N PRO A 27 28.37 8.36 -26.00
CA PRO A 27 29.50 9.21 -25.61
C PRO A 27 29.12 10.30 -24.59
N VAL A 28 27.85 10.73 -24.59
CA VAL A 28 27.34 11.68 -23.59
C VAL A 28 26.98 10.95 -22.30
N LEU A 29 26.24 9.83 -22.39
CA LEU A 29 25.86 9.03 -21.22
C LEU A 29 27.08 8.51 -20.45
N ALA A 30 28.14 8.10 -21.14
CA ALA A 30 29.37 7.61 -20.52
C ALA A 30 30.04 8.66 -19.62
N ARG A 31 30.01 9.95 -20.01
CA ARG A 31 30.55 11.04 -19.19
C ARG A 31 29.78 11.19 -17.88
N PHE A 32 28.46 11.11 -17.93
CA PHE A 32 27.60 11.15 -16.75
C PHE A 32 27.69 9.87 -15.91
N PHE A 33 27.85 8.71 -16.55
CA PHE A 33 28.01 7.43 -15.86
C PHE A 33 29.29 7.42 -15.01
N MET A 34 30.40 7.93 -15.56
CA MET A 34 31.68 8.01 -14.87
C MET A 34 31.73 9.04 -13.73
N ALA A 35 30.70 9.88 -13.58
CA ALA A 35 30.60 10.82 -12.47
C ALA A 35 30.37 10.12 -11.11
N ASN A 36 29.65 8.99 -11.12
CA ASN A 36 29.48 8.14 -9.95
C ASN A 36 29.43 6.66 -10.39
N PRO A 37 30.59 6.05 -10.70
CA PRO A 37 30.64 4.73 -11.30
C PRO A 37 30.06 3.65 -10.39
N VAL A 38 30.16 3.81 -9.07
CA VAL A 38 29.66 2.82 -8.10
C VAL A 38 28.13 2.79 -8.13
N ILE A 39 27.47 3.92 -7.88
CA ILE A 39 25.99 3.97 -7.82
C ILE A 39 25.40 3.68 -9.21
N ASN A 40 25.97 4.27 -10.26
CA ASN A 40 25.46 4.08 -11.62
C ASN A 40 25.60 2.62 -12.10
N SER A 41 26.66 1.89 -11.69
CA SER A 41 26.79 0.46 -11.99
C SER A 41 25.74 -0.39 -11.28
N VAL A 42 25.42 -0.07 -10.02
CA VAL A 42 24.34 -0.75 -9.29
C VAL A 42 22.99 -0.48 -9.95
N ILE A 43 22.72 0.77 -10.36
CA ILE A 43 21.51 1.15 -11.12
C ILE A 43 21.40 0.30 -12.39
N LEU A 44 22.47 0.24 -13.19
CA LEU A 44 22.50 -0.54 -14.43
C LEU A 44 22.25 -2.03 -14.18
N LEU A 45 22.84 -2.60 -13.13
CA LEU A 45 22.66 -4.02 -12.78
C LEU A 45 21.20 -4.32 -12.42
N VAL A 46 20.60 -3.48 -11.58
CA VAL A 46 19.19 -3.60 -11.19
C VAL A 46 18.28 -3.43 -12.40
N GLU A 47 18.64 -2.53 -13.34
CA GLU A 47 17.89 -2.30 -14.57
C GLU A 47 17.88 -3.56 -15.44
N ILE A 48 19.05 -4.11 -15.74
CA ILE A 48 19.19 -5.34 -16.54
C ILE A 48 18.41 -6.50 -15.89
N PHE A 49 18.54 -6.65 -14.57
CA PHE A 49 17.81 -7.67 -13.83
C PHE A 49 16.28 -7.48 -13.93
N GLY A 50 15.80 -6.25 -13.75
CA GLY A 50 14.38 -5.93 -13.83
C GLY A 50 13.79 -6.11 -15.23
N VAL A 51 14.53 -5.74 -16.27
CA VAL A 51 14.13 -5.97 -17.68
C VAL A 51 14.04 -7.47 -17.95
N PHE A 52 15.07 -8.22 -17.58
CA PHE A 52 15.08 -9.67 -17.74
C PHE A 52 13.92 -10.34 -16.98
N TRP A 53 13.67 -9.91 -15.74
CA TRP A 53 12.57 -10.42 -14.93
C TRP A 53 11.21 -10.21 -15.58
N ASN A 54 10.93 -8.99 -16.05
CA ASN A 54 9.66 -8.66 -16.71
C ASN A 54 9.44 -9.48 -17.99
N ILE A 55 10.47 -9.62 -18.82
CA ILE A 55 10.39 -10.44 -20.04
C ILE A 55 10.13 -11.91 -19.68
N ARG A 56 10.87 -12.44 -18.70
CA ARG A 56 10.70 -13.81 -18.21
C ARG A 56 9.29 -14.06 -17.67
N GLN A 57 8.71 -13.07 -17.00
CA GLN A 57 7.35 -13.15 -16.45
C GLN A 57 6.30 -13.33 -17.55
N VAL A 58 6.42 -12.63 -18.67
CA VAL A 58 5.53 -12.81 -19.84
C VAL A 58 5.79 -14.13 -20.56
N GLN A 59 7.06 -14.54 -20.70
CA GLN A 59 7.42 -15.83 -21.30
C GLN A 59 6.84 -17.01 -20.51
N ARG A 60 6.80 -16.92 -19.17
CA ARG A 60 6.22 -17.96 -18.30
C ARG A 60 4.73 -18.18 -18.57
N LEU A 61 4.01 -17.19 -19.10
CA LEU A 61 2.60 -17.30 -19.46
C LEU A 61 2.34 -18.14 -20.73
N TYR A 62 3.36 -18.28 -21.59
CA TYR A 62 3.25 -19.01 -22.85
C TYR A 62 2.94 -20.50 -22.69
N PRO A 63 3.69 -21.29 -21.90
CA PRO A 63 3.38 -22.71 -21.70
C PRO A 63 2.01 -22.91 -21.04
N GLU A 64 1.61 -22.01 -20.15
CA GLU A 64 0.31 -22.06 -19.46
C GLU A 64 -0.84 -21.86 -20.46
N ALA A 65 -0.75 -20.86 -21.35
CA ALA A 65 -1.74 -20.62 -22.39
C ALA A 65 -1.78 -21.75 -23.44
N ALA A 66 -0.62 -22.30 -23.79
CA ALA A 66 -0.53 -23.45 -24.71
C ALA A 66 -1.20 -24.70 -24.11
N TRP A 67 -0.98 -24.98 -22.82
CA TRP A 67 -1.60 -26.10 -22.12
C TRP A 67 -3.14 -25.98 -22.10
N VAL A 68 -3.69 -24.80 -21.84
CA VAL A 68 -5.16 -24.61 -21.86
C VAL A 68 -5.73 -24.78 -23.27
N GLU A 69 -5.03 -24.30 -24.30
CA GLU A 69 -5.45 -24.47 -25.69
C GLU A 69 -5.42 -25.94 -26.14
N GLU A 70 -4.39 -26.70 -25.74
CA GLU A 70 -4.27 -28.14 -25.96
C GLU A 70 -5.44 -28.89 -25.30
N PHE A 71 -5.74 -28.55 -24.04
CA PHE A 71 -6.86 -29.13 -23.28
C PHE A 71 -8.21 -28.85 -23.94
N ARG A 72 -8.41 -27.65 -24.50
CA ARG A 72 -9.62 -27.28 -25.25
C ARG A 72 -9.79 -28.13 -26.52
N ARG A 73 -8.69 -28.41 -27.23
CA ARG A 73 -8.72 -29.13 -28.53
C ARG A 73 -8.83 -30.64 -28.37
N ASN A 74 -8.10 -31.24 -27.42
CA ASN A 74 -8.04 -32.69 -27.25
C ASN A 74 -8.15 -33.06 -25.78
N ARG A 75 -9.38 -33.28 -25.28
CA ARG A 75 -9.65 -33.75 -23.91
C ARG A 75 -8.92 -35.05 -23.52
N GLN A 76 -8.43 -35.83 -24.50
CA GLN A 76 -7.85 -37.17 -24.30
C GLN A 76 -6.32 -37.25 -24.41
N LYS A 77 -5.60 -36.23 -24.92
CA LYS A 77 -4.13 -36.30 -25.09
C LYS A 77 -3.40 -35.46 -24.03
N LEU A 78 -3.51 -35.87 -22.78
CA LEU A 78 -2.90 -35.20 -21.62
C LEU A 78 -1.52 -35.75 -21.23
N VAL A 79 -1.03 -36.79 -21.90
CA VAL A 79 0.15 -37.56 -21.46
C VAL A 79 1.49 -36.93 -21.88
N GLU A 80 1.51 -36.00 -22.85
CA GLU A 80 2.78 -35.48 -23.43
C GLU A 80 2.99 -33.97 -23.29
N ALA A 81 2.03 -33.21 -22.78
CA ALA A 81 2.18 -31.76 -22.64
C ALA A 81 3.06 -31.41 -21.41
N PRO A 82 4.05 -30.50 -21.54
CA PRO A 82 4.88 -30.08 -20.41
C PRO A 82 4.00 -29.52 -19.29
N ALA A 83 4.25 -29.99 -18.06
CA ALA A 83 3.39 -29.68 -16.92
C ALA A 83 3.38 -28.17 -16.62
N PRO A 84 2.20 -27.52 -16.58
CA PRO A 84 2.10 -26.11 -16.23
C PRO A 84 2.55 -25.87 -14.79
N THR A 85 3.26 -24.78 -14.53
CA THR A 85 3.73 -24.40 -13.18
C THR A 85 2.72 -23.56 -12.44
N LEU A 86 2.05 -22.64 -13.14
CA LEU A 86 1.05 -21.74 -12.59
C LEU A 86 -0.30 -22.45 -12.47
N LEU A 87 -0.64 -23.27 -13.47
CA LEU A 87 -1.87 -24.06 -13.50
C LEU A 87 -1.74 -25.46 -12.89
N ALA A 88 -0.63 -25.80 -12.23
CA ALA A 88 -0.38 -27.13 -11.67
C ALA A 88 -1.54 -27.70 -10.80
N PRO A 89 -2.16 -26.92 -9.88
CA PRO A 89 -3.27 -27.42 -9.08
C PRO A 89 -4.52 -27.72 -9.91
N MET A 90 -4.79 -26.89 -10.92
CA MET A 90 -5.91 -27.05 -11.84
C MET A 90 -5.70 -28.25 -12.76
N ALA A 91 -4.47 -28.44 -13.25
CA ALA A 91 -4.09 -29.58 -14.09
C ALA A 91 -4.32 -30.91 -13.36
N ARG A 92 -3.89 -31.04 -12.09
CA ARG A 92 -4.13 -32.25 -11.29
C ARG A 92 -5.62 -32.51 -11.08
N MET A 93 -6.40 -31.45 -10.85
CA MET A 93 -7.83 -31.57 -10.57
C MET A 93 -8.66 -31.94 -11.82
N LEU A 94 -8.20 -31.52 -13.01
CA LEU A 94 -8.82 -31.87 -14.29
C LEU A 94 -8.34 -33.24 -14.80
N GLN A 95 -7.07 -33.60 -14.59
CA GLN A 95 -6.52 -34.92 -14.95
C GLN A 95 -7.14 -36.04 -14.10
N GLY A 96 -7.23 -35.88 -12.78
CA GLY A 96 -7.83 -36.88 -11.89
C GLY A 96 -9.33 -37.12 -12.10
N ARG A 97 -10.00 -36.28 -12.92
CA ARG A 97 -11.41 -36.43 -13.30
C ARG A 97 -11.60 -36.80 -14.78
N ALA A 98 -10.53 -36.88 -15.56
CA ALA A 98 -10.57 -37.25 -16.99
C ALA A 98 -10.53 -38.77 -17.21
N ASP A 99 -10.06 -39.55 -16.23
CA ASP A 99 -9.95 -41.02 -16.33
C ASP A 99 -11.28 -41.78 -16.23
N GLY A 100 -12.40 -41.09 -15.95
CA GLY A 100 -13.74 -41.67 -16.01
C GLY A 100 -14.61 -40.86 -16.97
N GLU A 101 -15.37 -41.53 -17.82
CA GLU A 101 -16.30 -40.98 -18.84
C GLU A 101 -17.38 -40.00 -18.30
N ARG A 102 -17.31 -39.58 -17.04
CA ARG A 102 -18.18 -38.57 -16.44
C ARG A 102 -17.73 -37.18 -16.88
N ARG A 103 -18.54 -36.58 -17.75
CA ARG A 103 -18.53 -35.14 -18.10
C ARG A 103 -18.10 -34.29 -16.90
N LEU A 104 -17.01 -33.54 -17.05
CA LEU A 104 -16.47 -32.59 -16.09
C LEU A 104 -17.54 -31.55 -15.72
N THR A 105 -18.27 -31.77 -14.62
CA THR A 105 -19.14 -30.75 -14.01
C THR A 105 -18.37 -30.09 -12.88
N LEU A 106 -17.74 -28.95 -13.17
CA LEU A 106 -17.15 -28.12 -12.13
C LEU A 106 -18.28 -27.39 -11.41
N SER A 107 -18.38 -27.51 -10.08
CA SER A 107 -19.27 -26.65 -9.30
C SER A 107 -18.76 -25.21 -9.36
N GLY A 108 -19.67 -24.22 -9.43
CA GLY A 108 -19.29 -22.79 -9.49
C GLY A 108 -18.39 -22.36 -8.33
N GLN A 109 -18.53 -22.98 -7.16
CA GLN A 109 -17.68 -22.76 -5.99
C GLN A 109 -16.22 -23.24 -6.22
N SER A 110 -16.02 -24.40 -6.86
CA SER A 110 -14.68 -24.92 -7.15
C SER A 110 -13.93 -24.08 -8.19
N MET A 111 -14.65 -23.54 -9.18
CA MET A 111 -14.11 -22.61 -10.17
C MET A 111 -13.57 -21.35 -9.50
N ARG A 112 -14.34 -20.77 -8.58
CA ARG A 112 -13.97 -19.53 -7.89
C ARG A 112 -12.72 -19.72 -7.03
N THR A 113 -12.62 -20.81 -6.27
CA THR A 113 -11.42 -21.12 -5.48
C THR A 113 -10.16 -21.29 -6.34
N ILE A 114 -10.28 -21.86 -7.54
CA ILE A 114 -9.14 -22.00 -8.47
C ILE A 114 -8.73 -20.66 -9.04
N LEU A 115 -9.70 -19.83 -9.46
CA LEU A 115 -9.45 -18.48 -9.96
C LEU A 115 -8.78 -17.62 -8.90
N ASP A 116 -9.28 -17.64 -7.66
CA ASP A 116 -8.68 -16.90 -6.55
C ASP A 116 -7.23 -17.35 -6.32
N GLY A 117 -6.96 -18.66 -6.31
CA GLY A 117 -5.61 -19.19 -6.17
C GLY A 117 -4.65 -18.83 -7.32
N ILE A 118 -5.16 -18.72 -8.55
CA ILE A 118 -4.39 -18.25 -9.71
C ILE A 118 -4.14 -16.74 -9.60
N SER A 119 -5.15 -15.96 -9.19
CA SER A 119 -5.03 -14.51 -8.99
C SER A 119 -3.95 -14.18 -7.96
N THR A 120 -3.94 -14.87 -6.82
CA THR A 120 -2.92 -14.66 -5.77
C THR A 120 -1.50 -14.94 -6.30
N ARG A 121 -1.31 -16.01 -7.08
CA ARG A 121 0.00 -16.33 -7.71
C ARG A 121 0.37 -15.32 -8.80
N LEU A 122 -0.64 -14.84 -9.52
CA LEU A 122 -0.70 -13.64 -10.34
C LEU A 122 0.05 -12.48 -9.70
N ASP A 123 -0.54 -12.03 -8.60
CA ASP A 123 -0.15 -10.84 -7.87
C ASP A 123 1.20 -11.02 -7.17
N GLU A 124 1.48 -12.19 -6.58
CA GLU A 124 2.78 -12.51 -5.99
C GLU A 124 3.91 -12.38 -7.02
N SER A 125 3.68 -12.82 -8.26
CA SER A 125 4.67 -12.67 -9.33
C SER A 125 4.93 -11.20 -9.71
N ARG A 126 3.91 -10.33 -9.58
CA ARG A 126 4.00 -8.89 -9.87
C ARG A 126 4.64 -8.10 -8.74
N GLU A 127 4.52 -8.56 -7.50
CA GLU A 127 5.07 -7.88 -6.33
C GLU A 127 6.57 -7.62 -6.49
N LEU A 128 7.33 -8.63 -6.96
CA LEU A 128 8.77 -8.47 -7.18
C LEU A 128 9.08 -7.41 -8.25
N SER A 129 8.32 -7.36 -9.35
CA SER A 129 8.52 -6.37 -10.41
C SER A 129 8.27 -4.93 -9.90
N ARG A 130 7.21 -4.76 -9.11
CA ARG A 130 6.89 -3.48 -8.46
C ARG A 130 7.94 -3.08 -7.44
N TYR A 131 8.45 -4.05 -6.68
CA TYR A 131 9.54 -3.84 -5.73
C TYR A 131 10.82 -3.39 -6.46
N ILE A 132 11.23 -4.06 -7.53
CA ILE A 132 12.43 -3.68 -8.32
C ILE A 132 12.28 -2.26 -8.87
N THR A 133 11.09 -1.90 -9.37
CA THR A 133 10.80 -0.54 -9.83
C THR A 133 10.91 0.49 -8.69
N GLY A 134 10.40 0.16 -7.49
CA GLY A 134 10.55 1.00 -6.30
C GLY A 134 12.00 1.14 -5.84
N VAL A 135 12.76 0.04 -5.84
CA VAL A 135 14.20 0.04 -5.55
C VAL A 135 14.95 0.90 -6.54
N MET A 136 14.59 0.88 -7.82
CA MET A 136 15.21 1.72 -8.84
C MET A 136 15.02 3.22 -8.57
N ILE A 137 13.80 3.63 -8.19
CA ILE A 137 13.50 5.01 -7.79
C ILE A 137 14.31 5.38 -6.54
N PHE A 138 14.31 4.50 -5.54
CA PHE A 138 15.05 4.71 -4.30
C PHE A 138 16.56 4.83 -4.56
N LEU A 139 17.12 4.04 -5.46
CA LEU A 139 18.53 4.08 -5.81
C LEU A 139 18.90 5.38 -6.54
N GLY A 140 18.01 5.91 -7.39
CA GLY A 140 18.15 7.25 -7.96
C GLY A 140 18.14 8.35 -6.89
N LEU A 141 17.22 8.26 -5.92
CA LEU A 141 17.17 9.18 -4.77
C LEU A 141 18.44 9.09 -3.91
N LEU A 142 18.93 7.87 -3.64
CA LEU A 142 20.18 7.62 -2.91
C LEU A 142 21.37 8.30 -3.59
N GLY A 143 21.40 8.29 -4.93
CA GLY A 143 22.40 9.02 -5.72
C GLY A 143 22.41 10.53 -5.43
N THR A 144 21.23 11.14 -5.30
CA THR A 144 21.15 12.58 -4.95
C THR A 144 21.68 12.84 -3.54
N PHE A 145 21.31 11.99 -2.58
CA PHE A 145 21.79 12.09 -1.20
C PHE A 145 23.31 11.96 -1.12
N TRP A 146 23.89 11.02 -1.85
CA TRP A 146 25.34 10.83 -1.89
C TRP A 146 26.08 12.06 -2.45
N GLY A 147 25.57 12.66 -3.54
CA GLY A 147 26.18 13.88 -4.08
C GLY A 147 25.99 15.11 -3.18
N LEU A 148 24.89 15.20 -2.43
CA LEU A 148 24.71 16.23 -1.40
C LEU A 148 25.73 16.07 -0.26
N LEU A 149 25.98 14.85 0.21
CA LEU A 149 27.02 14.59 1.21
C LEU A 149 28.40 15.03 0.70
N HIS A 150 28.73 14.71 -0.55
CA HIS A 150 30.00 15.16 -1.15
C HIS A 150 30.10 16.69 -1.22
N THR A 151 28.99 17.35 -1.57
CA THR A 151 28.89 18.81 -1.60
C THR A 151 29.13 19.40 -0.21
N VAL A 152 28.48 18.89 0.83
CA VAL A 152 28.64 19.36 2.22
C VAL A 152 30.07 19.12 2.72
N SER A 153 30.64 17.94 2.49
CA SER A 153 32.02 17.64 2.87
C SER A 153 33.01 18.58 2.19
N SER A 154 32.82 18.86 0.90
CA SER A 154 33.69 19.79 0.17
C SER A 154 33.59 21.23 0.68
N VAL A 155 32.40 21.70 1.06
CA VAL A 155 32.22 23.03 1.69
C VAL A 155 32.90 23.06 3.07
N ALA A 156 32.77 22.00 3.86
CA ALA A 156 33.44 21.89 5.16
C ALA A 156 34.98 21.89 5.03
N GLU A 157 35.54 21.22 4.01
CA GLU A 157 36.98 21.28 3.69
C GLU A 157 37.43 22.71 3.40
N VAL A 158 36.66 23.47 2.62
CA VAL A 158 36.99 24.86 2.28
C VAL A 158 36.96 25.75 3.51
N ILE A 159 35.95 25.59 4.38
CA ILE A 159 35.86 26.35 5.64
C ILE A 159 37.05 26.03 6.56
N ASN A 160 37.38 24.75 6.74
CA ASN A 160 38.49 24.33 7.60
C ASN A 160 39.87 24.69 7.02
N GLY A 161 39.99 24.73 5.69
CA GLY A 161 41.21 25.11 4.99
C GLY A 161 41.55 26.60 5.04
N MET A 162 40.63 27.46 5.49
CA MET A 162 40.83 28.92 5.63
C MET A 162 41.51 29.33 6.95
N ASN A 163 42.14 28.41 7.68
CA ASN A 163 42.93 28.77 8.87
C ASN A 163 44.27 29.38 8.46
N LEU A 164 44.34 30.71 8.59
CA LEU A 164 45.48 31.56 8.31
C LEU A 164 46.56 31.46 9.40
N THR A 165 47.76 31.06 9.03
CA THR A 165 48.97 31.59 9.67
C THR A 165 49.16 33.03 9.20
N THR A 166 49.25 33.94 10.16
CA THR A 166 49.40 35.40 10.04
C THR A 166 50.41 35.82 8.96
N GLY A 167 49.93 36.38 7.84
CA GLY A 167 50.76 36.97 6.77
C GLY A 167 50.45 36.57 5.32
N GLY A 168 49.33 35.90 5.04
CA GLY A 168 49.05 35.29 3.73
C GLY A 168 48.53 36.23 2.62
N ASP A 169 48.98 35.96 1.40
CA ASP A 169 48.60 36.61 0.13
C ASP A 169 47.10 36.48 -0.18
N VAL A 170 46.39 37.61 -0.26
CA VAL A 170 44.93 37.69 -0.53
C VAL A 170 44.56 37.07 -1.88
N ASN A 171 45.45 37.13 -2.88
CA ASN A 171 45.21 36.50 -4.18
C ASN A 171 45.21 34.96 -4.07
N ALA A 172 46.07 34.40 -3.21
CA ALA A 172 46.11 32.96 -2.96
C ALA A 172 44.82 32.49 -2.27
N MET A 173 44.30 33.26 -1.32
CA MET A 173 43.01 32.98 -0.66
C MET A 173 41.84 33.02 -1.65
N PHE A 174 41.80 34.00 -2.55
CA PHE A 174 40.73 34.10 -3.55
C PHE A 174 40.78 32.94 -4.56
N ALA A 175 41.99 32.53 -4.98
CA ALA A 175 42.17 31.35 -5.81
C ALA A 175 41.74 30.06 -5.11
N GLN A 176 41.99 29.96 -3.80
CA GLN A 176 41.61 28.82 -2.97
C GLN A 176 40.10 28.77 -2.73
N LEU A 177 39.44 29.92 -2.52
CA LEU A 177 37.98 30.03 -2.45
C LEU A 177 37.33 29.65 -3.79
N LYS A 178 37.84 30.15 -4.91
CA LYS A 178 37.37 29.82 -6.26
C LYS A 178 37.46 28.30 -6.53
N THR A 179 38.59 27.69 -6.20
CA THR A 179 38.82 26.25 -6.38
C THR A 179 37.97 25.44 -5.40
N GLY A 180 37.82 25.94 -4.17
CA GLY A 180 37.02 25.35 -3.11
C GLY A 180 35.53 25.30 -3.44
N LEU A 181 34.98 26.35 -4.04
CA LEU A 181 33.57 26.43 -4.44
C LEU A 181 33.26 25.66 -5.74
N ALA A 182 34.28 25.35 -6.57
CA ALA A 182 34.09 24.56 -7.79
C ALA A 182 33.79 23.08 -7.49
N LYS A 183 34.39 22.51 -6.43
CA LYS A 183 34.17 21.12 -6.00
C LYS A 183 32.69 20.80 -5.67
N PRO A 184 31.98 21.56 -4.81
CA PRO A 184 30.58 21.31 -4.52
C PRO A 184 29.67 21.46 -5.75
N LEU A 185 30.00 22.39 -6.67
CA LEU A 185 29.26 22.53 -7.93
C LEU A 185 29.40 21.29 -8.83
N ALA A 186 30.60 20.69 -8.89
CA ALA A 186 30.81 19.42 -9.57
C ALA A 186 30.09 18.25 -8.87
N GLY A 187 30.10 18.24 -7.52
CA GLY A 187 29.37 17.28 -6.70
C GLY A 187 27.86 17.23 -7.00
N MET A 188 27.25 18.39 -7.24
CA MET A 188 25.84 18.49 -7.66
C MET A 188 25.55 17.78 -8.99
N GLY A 189 26.45 17.91 -9.98
CA GLY A 189 26.32 17.23 -11.28
C GLY A 189 26.38 15.70 -11.15
N THR A 190 27.21 15.19 -10.23
CA THR A 190 27.28 13.75 -9.95
C THR A 190 25.97 13.23 -9.31
N ALA A 191 25.41 13.98 -8.36
CA ALA A 191 24.16 13.67 -7.68
C ALA A 191 22.98 13.57 -8.66
N PHE A 192 22.90 14.56 -9.55
CA PHE A 192 21.84 14.65 -10.55
C PHE A 192 21.92 13.52 -11.58
N SER A 193 23.12 13.12 -11.99
CA SER A 193 23.32 12.03 -12.95
C SER A 193 22.73 10.70 -12.47
N ALA A 194 23.01 10.31 -11.22
CA ALA A 194 22.50 9.08 -10.64
C ALA A 194 20.96 9.09 -10.51
N SER A 195 20.38 10.24 -10.19
CA SER A 195 18.92 10.42 -10.18
C SER A 195 18.30 10.24 -11.56
N MET A 196 18.90 10.82 -12.60
CA MET A 196 18.41 10.67 -13.97
C MET A 196 18.44 9.21 -14.44
N PHE A 197 19.53 8.48 -14.15
CA PHE A 197 19.63 7.05 -14.47
C PHE A 197 18.59 6.23 -13.70
N GLY A 198 18.44 6.46 -12.39
CA GLY A 198 17.43 5.77 -11.58
C GLY A 198 16.00 6.04 -12.04
N LEU A 199 15.64 7.30 -12.27
CA LEU A 199 14.28 7.66 -12.73
C LEU A 199 13.98 7.16 -14.15
N SER A 200 14.95 7.25 -15.05
CA SER A 200 14.81 6.75 -16.42
C SER A 200 14.71 5.22 -16.44
N GLY A 201 15.55 4.52 -15.68
CA GLY A 201 15.46 3.07 -15.49
C GLY A 201 14.11 2.66 -14.88
N ALA A 202 13.61 3.39 -13.89
CA ALA A 202 12.31 3.13 -13.29
C ALA A 202 11.15 3.31 -14.28
N LEU A 203 11.26 4.27 -15.20
CA LEU A 203 10.26 4.47 -16.25
C LEU A 203 10.27 3.33 -17.26
N ILE A 204 11.45 2.84 -17.66
CA ILE A 204 11.60 1.67 -18.53
C ILE A 204 10.97 0.44 -17.86
N LEU A 205 11.35 0.16 -16.60
CA LEU A 205 10.81 -0.95 -15.83
C LEU A 205 9.30 -0.84 -15.62
N GLY A 206 8.80 0.36 -15.30
CA GLY A 206 7.37 0.62 -15.13
C GLY A 206 6.57 0.36 -16.41
N PHE A 207 7.10 0.73 -17.58
CA PHE A 207 6.46 0.40 -18.86
C PHE A 207 6.41 -1.12 -19.09
N LEU A 208 7.52 -1.82 -18.84
CA LEU A 208 7.58 -3.28 -18.98
C LEU A 208 6.61 -3.98 -18.02
N ASP A 209 6.54 -3.53 -16.76
CA ASP A 209 5.62 -4.04 -15.75
C ASP A 209 4.15 -3.84 -16.16
N LEU A 210 3.81 -2.67 -16.69
CA LEU A 210 2.46 -2.41 -17.22
C LEU A 210 2.11 -3.37 -18.35
N THR A 211 3.02 -3.61 -19.30
CA THR A 211 2.76 -4.56 -20.40
C THR A 211 2.66 -6.01 -19.94
N ALA A 212 3.47 -6.42 -18.95
CA ALA A 212 3.37 -7.73 -18.33
C ALA A 212 2.06 -7.88 -17.57
N GLY A 213 1.63 -6.83 -16.87
CA GLY A 213 0.34 -6.75 -16.20
C GLY A 213 -0.84 -6.92 -17.17
N GLN A 214 -0.81 -6.22 -18.30
CA GLN A 214 -1.83 -6.37 -19.35
C GLN A 214 -1.91 -7.82 -19.87
N ALA A 215 -0.76 -8.46 -20.14
CA ALA A 215 -0.72 -9.84 -20.61
C ALA A 215 -1.33 -10.82 -19.60
N GLN A 216 -1.02 -10.66 -18.31
CA GLN A 216 -1.56 -11.51 -17.24
C GLN A 216 -3.06 -11.30 -17.00
N ASN A 217 -3.53 -10.05 -16.98
CA ASN A 217 -4.96 -9.77 -16.85
C ASN A 217 -5.74 -10.37 -18.02
N ARG A 218 -5.20 -10.26 -19.23
CA ARG A 218 -5.82 -10.86 -20.42
C ARG A 218 -5.90 -12.38 -20.31
N PHE A 219 -4.80 -13.03 -19.90
CA PHE A 219 -4.76 -14.47 -19.67
C PHE A 219 -5.78 -14.91 -18.59
N PHE A 220 -5.84 -14.19 -17.46
CA PHE A 220 -6.77 -14.47 -16.38
C PHE A 220 -8.22 -14.39 -16.85
N ASN A 221 -8.60 -13.32 -17.55
CA ASN A 221 -9.96 -13.14 -18.07
C ASN A 221 -10.33 -14.25 -19.08
N GLU A 222 -9.41 -14.65 -19.96
CA GLU A 222 -9.65 -15.74 -20.91
C GLU A 222 -9.75 -17.11 -20.23
N LEU A 223 -9.08 -17.29 -19.09
CA LEU A 223 -9.17 -18.49 -18.26
C LEU A 223 -10.51 -18.52 -17.50
N GLU A 224 -10.96 -17.39 -16.96
CA GLU A 224 -12.27 -17.25 -16.33
C GLU A 224 -13.40 -17.57 -17.31
N GLU A 225 -13.38 -16.95 -18.50
CA GLU A 225 -14.37 -17.19 -19.56
C GLU A 225 -14.41 -18.67 -19.98
N TRP A 226 -13.24 -19.31 -20.04
CA TRP A 226 -13.13 -20.73 -20.31
C TRP A 226 -13.79 -21.60 -19.24
N LEU A 227 -13.47 -21.36 -17.97
CA LEU A 227 -14.03 -22.14 -16.87
C LEU A 227 -15.55 -21.93 -16.78
N ALA A 228 -16.04 -20.72 -17.05
CA ALA A 228 -17.47 -20.42 -17.14
C ALA A 228 -18.19 -21.23 -18.23
N SER A 229 -17.51 -21.49 -19.36
CA SER A 229 -18.07 -22.34 -20.43
C SER A 229 -18.21 -23.81 -20.02
N LEU A 230 -17.30 -24.31 -19.17
CA LEU A 230 -17.34 -25.69 -18.65
C LEU A 230 -18.43 -25.88 -17.60
N THR A 231 -18.68 -24.88 -16.74
CA THR A 231 -19.75 -24.94 -15.73
C THR A 231 -21.14 -24.92 -16.37
N ARG A 232 -21.38 -24.08 -17.39
CA ARG A 232 -22.67 -24.01 -18.11
C ARG A 232 -23.04 -25.31 -18.83
N LEU A 233 -22.07 -26.00 -19.42
CA LEU A 233 -22.28 -27.29 -20.12
C LEU A 233 -22.58 -28.46 -19.16
N GLY A 234 -22.15 -28.36 -17.90
CA GLY A 234 -22.39 -29.39 -16.89
C GLY A 234 -23.82 -29.41 -16.35
N THR A 235 -24.47 -28.26 -16.29
CA THR A 235 -25.84 -28.12 -15.74
C THR A 235 -26.95 -28.38 -16.77
N GLY A 236 -26.66 -28.27 -18.07
CA GLY A 236 -27.67 -28.35 -19.14
C GLY A 236 -28.03 -29.74 -19.67
N ILE A 237 -27.61 -30.85 -19.03
CA ILE A 237 -27.70 -32.21 -19.59
C ILE A 237 -28.48 -33.20 -18.70
N LEU A 238 -29.01 -32.77 -17.56
CA LEU A 238 -29.84 -33.62 -16.69
C LEU A 238 -31.30 -33.79 -17.20
N SER A 239 -31.57 -33.58 -18.48
CA SER A 239 -32.88 -33.84 -19.10
C SER A 239 -32.74 -34.94 -20.15
N GLY A 240 -32.72 -36.19 -19.67
CA GLY A 240 -32.69 -37.39 -20.50
C GLY A 240 -33.74 -38.41 -20.03
N ASP A 241 -34.80 -38.50 -20.84
CA ASP A 241 -35.72 -39.61 -21.07
C ASP A 241 -36.57 -40.15 -19.90
N GLY A 242 -37.88 -39.86 -19.97
CA GLY A 242 -38.91 -40.32 -19.07
C GLY A 242 -40.22 -39.55 -19.30
N GLU A 243 -41.16 -40.18 -20.01
CA GLU A 243 -42.49 -39.67 -20.31
C GLU A 243 -43.15 -39.00 -19.09
N GLY A 244 -43.52 -37.73 -19.24
CA GLY A 244 -44.29 -36.97 -18.25
C GLY A 244 -43.59 -35.74 -17.64
N SER A 245 -42.46 -35.28 -18.16
CA SER A 245 -41.75 -34.13 -17.58
C SER A 245 -42.36 -32.79 -18.00
N VAL A 246 -42.85 -32.04 -17.01
CA VAL A 246 -43.11 -30.59 -17.08
C VAL A 246 -41.98 -29.88 -17.85
N PRO A 247 -42.27 -28.94 -18.77
CA PRO A 247 -41.25 -28.32 -19.61
C PRO A 247 -40.05 -27.84 -18.78
N GLY A 248 -38.83 -28.22 -19.14
CA GLY A 248 -37.60 -27.89 -18.38
C GLY A 248 -37.41 -26.39 -18.13
N TYR A 249 -38.06 -25.53 -18.92
CA TYR A 249 -38.16 -24.10 -18.67
C TYR A 249 -38.94 -23.74 -17.40
N VAL A 250 -40.02 -24.46 -17.09
CA VAL A 250 -40.82 -24.25 -15.87
C VAL A 250 -40.07 -24.78 -14.65
N GLN A 251 -39.35 -25.90 -14.78
CA GLN A 251 -38.51 -26.41 -13.69
C GLN A 251 -37.31 -25.49 -13.43
N ALA A 252 -36.66 -24.98 -14.48
CA ALA A 252 -35.58 -23.99 -14.34
C ALA A 252 -36.09 -22.67 -13.74
N LEU A 253 -37.31 -22.22 -14.10
CA LEU A 253 -37.93 -21.05 -13.49
C LEU A 253 -38.30 -21.29 -12.02
N LEU A 254 -38.77 -22.49 -11.66
CA LEU A 254 -39.10 -22.83 -10.27
C LEU A 254 -37.83 -22.96 -9.42
N GLU A 255 -36.77 -23.56 -9.95
CA GLU A 255 -35.48 -23.67 -9.29
C GLU A 255 -34.81 -22.29 -9.13
N GLN A 256 -34.84 -21.47 -10.19
CA GLN A 256 -34.39 -20.08 -10.14
C GLN A 256 -35.21 -19.25 -9.15
N THR A 257 -36.52 -19.49 -9.05
CA THR A 257 -37.38 -18.78 -8.08
C THR A 257 -37.11 -19.25 -6.65
N ALA A 258 -36.88 -20.54 -6.43
CA ALA A 258 -36.51 -21.09 -5.14
C ALA A 258 -35.14 -20.58 -4.67
N GLU A 259 -34.15 -20.53 -5.57
CA GLU A 259 -32.82 -20.01 -5.29
C GLU A 259 -32.85 -18.50 -5.01
N ASN A 260 -33.67 -17.74 -5.75
CA ASN A 260 -33.90 -16.32 -5.48
C ASN A 260 -34.60 -16.08 -4.13
N MET A 261 -35.56 -16.93 -3.75
CA MET A 261 -36.23 -16.85 -2.44
C MET A 261 -35.27 -17.16 -1.30
N ASP A 262 -34.42 -18.18 -1.44
CA ASP A 262 -33.39 -18.52 -0.46
C ASP A 262 -32.31 -17.43 -0.35
N GLN A 263 -31.94 -16.81 -1.48
CA GLN A 263 -31.04 -15.66 -1.48
C GLN A 263 -31.67 -14.44 -0.81
N LEU A 264 -32.96 -14.17 -1.03
CA LEU A 264 -33.70 -13.10 -0.37
C LEU A 264 -33.82 -13.34 1.14
N GLN A 265 -34.12 -14.57 1.56
CA GLN A 265 -34.15 -14.93 2.99
C GLN A 265 -32.79 -14.70 3.65
N ARG A 266 -31.69 -15.11 3.00
CA ARG A 266 -30.32 -14.88 3.50
C ARG A 266 -29.91 -13.40 3.52
N VAL A 267 -30.44 -12.58 2.62
CA VAL A 267 -30.19 -11.12 2.63
C VAL A 267 -31.02 -10.44 3.71
N LEU A 268 -32.28 -10.84 3.91
CA LEU A 268 -33.14 -10.30 4.96
C LEU A 268 -32.61 -10.67 6.35
N ALA A 269 -32.20 -11.92 6.58
CA ALA A 269 -31.62 -12.36 7.84
C ALA A 269 -30.33 -11.56 8.18
N ARG A 270 -29.43 -11.38 7.21
CA ARG A 270 -28.23 -10.55 7.39
C ARG A 270 -28.56 -9.06 7.56
N GLY A 271 -29.62 -8.59 6.91
CA GLY A 271 -30.11 -7.21 7.04
C GLY A 271 -30.67 -6.92 8.42
N GLU A 272 -31.43 -7.86 9.00
CA GLU A 272 -31.94 -7.76 10.37
C GLU A 272 -30.81 -7.81 11.40
N GLU A 273 -29.85 -8.74 11.24
CA GLU A 273 -28.68 -8.82 12.11
C GLU A 273 -27.86 -7.51 12.08
N SER A 274 -27.62 -6.96 10.89
CA SER A 274 -26.92 -5.68 10.74
C SER A 274 -27.69 -4.51 11.36
N ARG A 275 -29.02 -4.50 11.25
CA ARG A 275 -29.90 -3.48 11.84
C ARG A 275 -29.93 -3.58 13.37
N GLU A 276 -29.91 -4.79 13.91
CA GLU A 276 -29.83 -5.03 15.35
C GLU A 276 -28.48 -4.59 15.93
N GLN A 277 -27.38 -4.95 15.27
CA GLN A 277 -26.03 -4.47 15.63
C GLN A 277 -25.91 -2.94 15.53
N GLY A 278 -26.51 -2.33 14.51
CA GLY A 278 -26.58 -0.87 14.35
C GLY A 278 -27.34 -0.20 15.50
N ASN A 279 -28.49 -0.76 15.89
CA ASN A 279 -29.26 -0.27 17.03
C ASN A 279 -28.50 -0.41 18.35
N GLN A 280 -27.75 -1.50 18.56
CA GLN A 280 -26.89 -1.67 19.73
C GLN A 280 -25.78 -0.62 19.77
N ALA A 281 -25.13 -0.34 18.63
CA ALA A 281 -24.11 0.70 18.54
C ALA A 281 -24.66 2.11 18.83
N LEU A 282 -25.87 2.42 18.35
CA LEU A 282 -26.54 3.70 18.63
C LEU A 282 -26.91 3.84 20.12
N ARG A 283 -27.35 2.76 20.78
CA ARG A 283 -27.59 2.76 22.22
C ARG A 283 -26.30 2.99 23.01
N ALA A 284 -25.23 2.28 22.66
CA ALA A 284 -23.92 2.47 23.30
C ALA A 284 -23.37 3.89 23.09
N LEU A 285 -23.61 4.49 21.93
CA LEU A 285 -23.27 5.89 21.68
C LEU A 285 -24.10 6.84 22.55
N GLY A 286 -25.40 6.58 22.69
CA GLY A 286 -26.30 7.33 23.56
C GLY A 286 -25.88 7.28 25.04
N GLU A 287 -25.51 6.10 25.54
CA GLU A 287 -24.97 5.92 26.89
C GLU A 287 -23.69 6.74 27.10
N ARG A 288 -22.72 6.62 26.18
CA ARG A 288 -21.46 7.39 26.25
C ARG A 288 -21.66 8.89 26.15
N MET A 289 -22.63 9.37 25.37
CA MET A 289 -23.00 10.79 25.33
C MET A 289 -23.61 11.25 26.66
N GLY A 290 -24.37 10.38 27.33
CA GLY A 290 -24.87 10.62 28.69
C GLY A 290 -23.72 10.78 29.70
N ASP A 291 -22.75 9.87 29.68
CA ASP A 291 -21.57 9.94 30.57
C ASP A 291 -20.73 11.21 30.32
N LEU A 292 -20.66 11.66 29.05
CA LEU A 292 -19.99 12.89 28.66
C LEU A 292 -20.72 14.13 29.18
N ASP A 293 -22.05 14.18 29.12
CA ASP A 293 -22.84 15.29 29.70
C ASP A 293 -22.67 15.36 31.21
N GLU A 294 -22.67 14.21 31.90
CA GLU A 294 -22.41 14.15 33.34
C GLU A 294 -20.99 14.66 33.67
N THR A 295 -19.98 14.22 32.94
CA THR A 295 -18.60 14.68 33.11
C THR A 295 -18.47 16.19 32.88
N LEU A 296 -19.10 16.72 31.84
CA LEU A 296 -19.10 18.15 31.54
C LEU A 296 -19.82 18.96 32.62
N ARG A 297 -20.94 18.47 33.17
CA ARG A 297 -21.62 19.10 34.31
C ARG A 297 -20.76 19.12 35.56
N VAL A 298 -20.11 18.00 35.89
CA VAL A 298 -19.18 17.92 37.03
C VAL A 298 -18.01 18.89 36.82
N GLN A 299 -17.48 18.98 35.60
CA GLN A 299 -16.40 19.91 35.27
C GLN A 299 -16.84 21.38 35.39
N GLN A 300 -18.04 21.75 34.94
CA GLN A 300 -18.59 23.09 35.12
C GLN A 300 -18.75 23.45 36.60
N GLN A 301 -19.28 22.52 37.41
CA GLN A 301 -19.41 22.72 38.85
C GLN A 301 -18.05 22.89 39.55
N LEU A 302 -17.04 22.12 39.12
CA LEU A 302 -15.66 22.28 39.60
C LEU A 302 -15.10 23.64 39.20
N MET A 303 -15.32 24.08 37.97
CA MET A 303 -14.85 25.38 37.49
C MET A 303 -15.49 26.53 38.27
N GLU A 304 -16.80 26.46 38.57
CA GLU A 304 -17.44 27.44 39.43
C GLU A 304 -16.92 27.42 40.88
N LYS A 305 -16.65 26.23 41.43
CA LYS A 305 -16.05 26.10 42.77
C LYS A 305 -14.63 26.66 42.79
N LEU A 306 -13.83 26.40 41.76
CA LEU A 306 -12.49 26.96 41.58
C LEU A 306 -12.53 28.48 41.42
N ALA A 307 -13.44 29.02 40.60
CA ALA A 307 -13.64 30.45 40.44
C ALA A 307 -14.06 31.12 41.75
N ARG A 308 -14.99 30.52 42.51
CA ARG A 308 -15.38 30.98 43.85
C ARG A 308 -14.22 30.95 44.84
N ASN A 309 -13.42 29.89 44.83
CA ASN A 309 -12.22 29.78 45.68
C ASN A 309 -11.14 30.78 45.27
N GLN A 310 -10.97 31.05 43.98
CA GLN A 310 -10.01 32.05 43.49
C GLN A 310 -10.43 33.46 43.89
N LEU A 311 -11.73 33.77 43.80
CA LEU A 311 -12.30 35.03 44.27
C LEU A 311 -12.21 35.18 45.79
N SER A 312 -12.31 34.10 46.57
CA SER A 312 -12.15 34.15 48.03
C SER A 312 -10.69 34.20 48.49
N LEU A 313 -9.76 33.64 47.71
CA LEU A 313 -8.32 33.71 47.96
C LEU A 313 -7.72 35.06 47.59
N THR A 314 -8.27 35.76 46.59
CA THR A 314 -7.78 37.08 46.18
C THR A 314 -7.71 38.09 47.34
N PRO A 315 -8.78 38.33 48.14
CA PRO A 315 -8.70 39.27 49.27
C PRO A 315 -7.81 38.77 50.41
N ILE A 316 -7.65 37.45 50.58
CA ILE A 316 -6.73 36.87 51.58
C ILE A 316 -5.29 37.14 51.15
N LEU A 317 -4.95 36.93 49.88
CA LEU A 317 -3.65 37.26 49.32
C LEU A 317 -3.36 38.77 49.36
N THR A 318 -4.36 39.61 49.11
CA THR A 318 -4.22 41.07 49.24
C THR A 318 -3.95 41.47 50.69
N LYS A 319 -4.69 40.91 51.67
CA LYS A 319 -4.43 41.16 53.10
C LYS A 319 -3.07 40.62 53.55
N MET A 320 -2.66 39.45 53.07
CA MET A 320 -1.33 38.89 53.34
C MET A 320 -0.21 39.72 52.69
N ALA A 321 -0.47 40.32 51.52
CA ALA A 321 0.48 41.22 50.86
C ALA A 321 0.59 42.57 51.58
N GLU A 322 -0.50 43.07 52.16
CA GLU A 322 -0.51 44.25 53.04
C GLU A 322 0.21 43.95 54.39
N GLU A 323 -0.01 42.78 54.99
CA GLU A 323 0.73 42.35 56.20
C GLU A 323 2.19 41.96 55.93
N ARG A 324 2.57 41.73 54.66
CA ARG A 324 3.95 41.42 54.24
C ARG A 324 4.92 42.54 54.59
N GLU A 325 4.45 43.78 54.62
CA GLU A 325 5.25 44.95 55.00
C GLU A 325 5.66 44.91 56.50
N ASN A 326 4.90 44.17 57.33
CA ASN A 326 5.17 43.93 58.76
C ASN A 326 5.56 42.47 59.10
N ALA A 327 5.86 41.64 58.09
CA ALA A 327 6.01 40.20 58.28
C ALA A 327 7.30 39.76 58.99
N THR A 328 7.13 38.96 60.05
CA THR A 328 8.21 38.22 60.74
C THR A 328 8.67 36.98 59.94
N ASP A 329 9.91 36.53 60.14
CA ASP A 329 10.56 35.41 59.41
C ASP A 329 9.75 34.09 59.27
N PRO A 330 8.91 33.66 60.23
CA PRO A 330 8.10 32.43 60.08
C PRO A 330 7.05 32.53 58.96
N LEU A 331 6.49 33.73 58.74
CA LEU A 331 5.48 33.96 57.69
C LEU A 331 6.11 33.86 56.29
N ARG A 332 7.36 34.30 56.14
CA ARG A 332 8.14 34.14 54.89
C ARG A 332 8.41 32.67 54.58
N ALA A 333 8.73 31.86 55.59
CA ALA A 333 8.92 30.42 55.42
C ALA A 333 7.61 29.72 55.00
N HIS A 334 6.47 30.13 55.56
CA HIS A 334 5.17 29.57 55.18
C HIS A 334 4.78 29.91 53.74
N LEU A 335 5.00 31.16 53.30
CA LEU A 335 4.78 31.57 51.90
C LEU A 335 5.62 30.77 50.91
N ARG A 336 6.89 30.52 51.23
CA ARG A 336 7.77 29.70 50.38
C ARG A 336 7.29 28.25 50.29
N ASN A 337 6.75 27.69 51.37
CA ASN A 337 6.15 26.35 51.35
C ASN A 337 4.87 26.29 50.52
N ILE A 338 4.04 27.34 50.54
CA ILE A 338 2.86 27.45 49.68
C ILE A 338 3.27 27.50 48.20
N GLU A 339 4.28 28.29 47.85
CA GLU A 339 4.81 28.33 46.47
C GLU A 339 5.31 26.97 45.99
N LEU A 340 6.00 26.22 46.86
CA LEU A 340 6.44 24.86 46.55
C LEU A 340 5.27 23.89 46.33
N LEU A 341 4.23 23.97 47.16
CA LEU A 341 3.02 23.16 47.02
C LEU A 341 2.23 23.52 45.76
N LEU A 342 2.13 24.80 45.41
CA LEU A 342 1.48 25.25 44.18
C LEU A 342 2.23 24.77 42.93
N ASN A 343 3.56 24.87 42.92
CA ASN A 343 4.37 24.34 41.82
C ASN A 343 4.21 22.82 41.68
N ARG A 344 4.14 22.09 42.79
CA ARG A 344 3.88 20.65 42.77
C ARG A 344 2.49 20.34 42.21
N PHE A 345 1.47 21.08 42.63
CA PHE A 345 0.10 20.90 42.15
C PHE A 345 -0.06 21.19 40.65
N ILE A 346 0.59 22.25 40.15
CA ILE A 346 0.62 22.56 38.70
C ILE A 346 1.27 21.40 37.94
N THR A 347 2.40 20.90 38.44
CA THR A 347 3.12 19.78 37.82
C THR A 347 2.28 18.50 37.78
N GLU A 348 1.61 18.16 38.88
CA GLU A 348 0.70 17.00 38.96
C GLU A 348 -0.52 17.18 38.03
N THR A 349 -1.03 18.40 37.87
CA THR A 349 -2.14 18.73 36.96
C THR A 349 -1.75 18.59 35.49
N ASP A 350 -0.58 19.12 35.11
CA ASP A 350 -0.05 18.98 33.74
C ASP A 350 0.22 17.52 33.40
N GLN A 351 0.76 16.75 34.34
CA GLN A 351 0.98 15.32 34.18
C GLN A 351 -0.34 14.55 34.02
N GLY A 352 -1.35 14.87 34.84
CA GLY A 352 -2.70 14.29 34.72
C GLY A 352 -3.34 14.59 33.36
N ARG A 353 -3.24 15.84 32.87
CA ARG A 353 -3.72 16.21 31.52
C ARG A 353 -3.01 15.43 30.41
N ALA A 354 -1.69 15.27 30.51
CA ALA A 354 -0.93 14.52 29.53
C ALA A 354 -1.35 13.04 29.50
N GLN A 355 -1.61 12.44 30.66
CA GLN A 355 -2.11 11.08 30.77
C GLN A 355 -3.51 10.92 30.17
N SER A 356 -4.47 11.78 30.54
CA SER A 356 -5.84 11.73 29.99
C SER A 356 -5.87 11.94 28.47
N LEU A 357 -5.02 12.82 27.92
CA LEU A 357 -4.87 12.99 26.47
C LEU A 357 -4.23 11.76 25.81
N GLY A 358 -3.34 11.07 26.51
CA GLY A 358 -2.76 9.80 26.07
C GLY A 358 -3.81 8.69 25.97
N GLU A 359 -4.64 8.55 26.99
CA GLU A 359 -5.76 7.60 27.04
C GLU A 359 -6.79 7.90 25.93
N LEU A 360 -7.20 9.16 25.77
CA LEU A 360 -8.08 9.59 24.66
C LEU A 360 -7.50 9.27 23.28
N ARG A 361 -6.19 9.47 23.09
CA ARG A 361 -5.52 9.13 21.82
C ARG A 361 -5.49 7.62 21.58
N ALA A 362 -5.31 6.82 22.63
CA ALA A 362 -5.34 5.36 22.55
C ALA A 362 -6.74 4.88 22.16
N ASP A 363 -7.79 5.42 22.79
CA ASP A 363 -9.19 5.11 22.48
C ASP A 363 -9.58 5.53 21.07
N LEU A 364 -9.14 6.72 20.62
CA LEU A 364 -9.35 7.16 19.24
C LEU A 364 -8.66 6.24 18.23
N ARG A 365 -7.45 5.74 18.53
CA ARG A 365 -6.78 4.76 17.66
C ARG A 365 -7.53 3.43 17.61
N LEU A 366 -8.07 2.98 18.74
CA LEU A 366 -8.86 1.74 18.81
C LEU A 366 -10.17 1.88 18.04
N LEU A 367 -10.88 3.00 18.18
CA LEU A 367 -12.06 3.34 17.38
C LEU A 367 -11.74 3.40 15.89
N THR A 368 -10.66 4.11 15.52
CA THR A 368 -10.22 4.23 14.12
C THR A 368 -9.88 2.87 13.52
N ARG A 369 -9.21 1.99 14.29
CA ARG A 369 -8.89 0.61 13.86
C ARG A 369 -10.14 -0.25 13.72
N THR A 370 -11.10 -0.09 14.63
CA THR A 370 -12.38 -0.82 14.58
C THR A 370 -13.23 -0.37 13.39
N LEU A 371 -13.21 0.93 13.07
CA LEU A 371 -13.84 1.50 11.87
C LEU A 371 -13.13 1.11 10.58
N ALA A 372 -11.79 1.14 10.54
CA ALA A 372 -11.01 0.71 9.39
C ALA A 372 -11.26 -0.77 9.07
N ASN A 373 -11.25 -1.63 10.09
CA ASN A 373 -11.58 -3.05 9.93
C ASN A 373 -13.02 -3.28 9.41
N ARG A 374 -13.96 -2.36 9.67
CA ARG A 374 -15.33 -2.41 9.10
C ARG A 374 -15.44 -1.79 7.71
N LEU A 375 -14.58 -0.84 7.36
CA LEU A 375 -14.54 -0.21 6.03
C LEU A 375 -13.75 -1.05 5.01
N ASP A 376 -12.81 -1.87 5.49
CA ASP A 376 -12.09 -2.88 4.72
C ASP A 376 -12.89 -4.19 4.55
N GLU A 377 -14.13 -4.29 5.05
CA GLU A 377 -15.07 -5.27 4.51
C GLU A 377 -15.43 -4.85 3.08
N PRO A 378 -15.03 -5.62 2.05
CA PRO A 378 -15.14 -5.19 0.67
C PRO A 378 -16.61 -4.97 0.29
N ARG A 379 -16.96 -3.70 0.08
CA ARG A 379 -18.11 -3.30 -0.75
C ARG A 379 -17.82 -3.66 -2.21
N THR A 380 -17.78 -4.95 -2.52
CA THR A 380 -18.04 -5.40 -3.89
C THR A 380 -19.56 -5.41 -4.06
N ASN A 381 -20.05 -4.38 -4.75
CA ASN A 381 -21.00 -4.48 -5.85
C ASN A 381 -22.11 -3.42 -5.73
N ARG A 382 -21.90 -2.29 -6.43
CA ARG A 382 -22.90 -1.55 -7.21
C ARG A 382 -22.26 -0.26 -7.69
N LEU A 383 -22.06 -0.17 -9.00
CA LEU A 383 -22.57 0.87 -9.89
C LEU A 383 -21.75 0.81 -11.19
N ASP A 384 -22.37 0.28 -12.25
CA ASP A 384 -22.48 0.99 -13.52
C ASP A 384 -23.54 0.31 -14.39
N GLU A 385 -24.67 1.00 -14.55
CA GLU A 385 -25.58 0.81 -15.68
C GLU A 385 -24.83 1.15 -16.99
N PRO A 386 -25.33 0.64 -18.12
CA PRO A 386 -25.68 1.60 -19.17
C PRO A 386 -27.14 1.48 -19.58
N ARG A 387 -27.73 2.66 -19.77
CA ARG A 387 -29.03 2.93 -20.39
C ARG A 387 -29.08 2.44 -21.84
N GLY A 388 -30.28 2.00 -22.24
CA GLY A 388 -30.95 2.38 -23.51
C GLY A 388 -30.30 2.00 -24.82
#